data_AF-A0A6L3N954-F1
#
_entry.id   AF-A0A6L3N954-F1
#
_cell.length_a   1.000
_cell.length_b   1.000
_cell.length_c   1.000
_cell.angle_alpha   90.00
_cell.angle_beta   90.00
_cell.angle_gamma   90.00
#
_symmetry.space_group_name_H-M   'P 1'
#
loop_
_entity.id
_entity.type
_entity.pdbx_description
1 polymer ?
#
loop_
_entity_poly.entity_id
_entity_poly.type
_entity_poly.pdbx_seq_one_letter_code
_entity_poly.pdbx_strand_id
1 'polypeptide(L)'
;GGVVRDTAHRYDAPAHAGLNDWGLAGTWQVGAERASLAAPSGRIVYRFHARDLHLVLGPGENGKPVRFRVTLDGTAPGAAHGADVDARGYGTVTGQRLYQLVRQPGAIADRTFAIEFLDPGVDAYAFTFG
;
A
#
# COMPACT_ATOMS: atom_id res chain seq x y z
N GLY A 1 4.80 -17.07 -0.35
CA GLY A 1 4.41 -17.81 0.87
C GLY A 1 2.96 -17.54 1.16
N GLY A 2 2.20 -18.54 1.65
CA GLY A 2 0.78 -18.40 1.95
C GLY A 2 0.50 -17.47 3.15
N VAL A 3 -0.77 -17.06 3.30
CA VAL A 3 -1.21 -16.19 4.41
C VAL A 3 -1.28 -17.00 5.71
N VAL A 4 -0.49 -16.61 6.72
CA VAL A 4 -0.72 -17.00 8.12
C VAL A 4 -1.82 -16.12 8.70
N ARG A 5 -2.93 -16.71 9.12
CA ARG A 5 -4.09 -15.95 9.61
C ARG A 5 -3.96 -15.60 11.09
N ASP A 6 -4.45 -14.41 11.44
CA ASP A 6 -4.72 -13.93 12.81
C ASP A 6 -3.53 -13.93 13.78
N THR A 7 -2.31 -14.12 13.28
CA THR A 7 -1.06 -14.05 14.04
C THR A 7 -0.09 -13.13 13.31
N ALA A 8 0.64 -12.31 14.06
CA ALA A 8 1.71 -11.49 13.51
C ALA A 8 2.77 -12.40 12.88
N HIS A 9 3.01 -12.22 11.58
CA HIS A 9 3.95 -13.02 10.81
C HIS A 9 4.83 -12.11 9.96
N ARG A 10 6.11 -12.48 9.82
CA ARG A 10 7.04 -11.79 8.94
C ARG A 10 6.86 -12.31 7.53
N TYR A 11 6.46 -11.43 6.62
CA TYR A 11 6.36 -11.71 5.21
C TYR A 11 7.56 -11.11 4.47
N ASP A 12 7.96 -11.77 3.40
CA ASP A 12 8.90 -11.26 2.42
C ASP A 12 8.17 -11.15 1.08
N ALA A 13 7.96 -9.92 0.61
CA ALA A 13 7.30 -9.68 -0.66
C ALA A 13 8.12 -10.30 -1.80
N PRO A 14 7.48 -10.85 -2.84
CA PRO A 14 8.21 -11.37 -3.98
C PRO A 14 9.04 -10.25 -4.64
N ALA A 15 10.25 -10.59 -5.07
CA ALA A 15 11.13 -9.64 -5.78
C ALA A 15 10.45 -9.09 -7.05
N HIS A 16 9.61 -9.91 -7.69
CA HIS A 16 8.78 -9.53 -8.83
C HIS A 16 7.37 -10.08 -8.64
N ALA A 17 6.38 -9.19 -8.56
CA ALA A 17 4.96 -9.59 -8.59
C ALA A 17 4.51 -9.79 -10.04
N GLY A 18 3.75 -10.86 -10.32
CA GLY A 18 3.03 -11.02 -11.58
C GLY A 18 1.90 -10.00 -11.72
N LEU A 19 1.32 -9.85 -12.92
CA LEU A 19 0.20 -8.92 -13.11
C LEU A 19 -1.00 -9.36 -12.26
N ASN A 20 -1.58 -8.41 -11.51
CA ASN A 20 -2.63 -8.58 -10.51
C ASN A 20 -2.23 -9.40 -9.27
N ASP A 21 -0.94 -9.69 -9.11
CA ASP A 21 -0.40 -10.24 -7.87
C ASP A 21 0.00 -9.12 -6.90
N TRP A 22 -0.07 -9.46 -5.61
CA TRP A 22 0.33 -8.60 -4.51
C TRP A 22 1.12 -9.36 -3.46
N GLY A 23 1.82 -8.63 -2.61
CA GLY A 23 2.59 -9.21 -1.51
C GLY A 23 2.85 -8.23 -0.38
N LEU A 24 3.04 -8.78 0.81
CA LEU A 24 3.42 -8.06 2.02
C LEU A 24 4.91 -8.27 2.29
N ALA A 25 5.58 -7.23 2.79
CA ALA A 25 6.88 -7.35 3.44
C ALA A 25 6.82 -6.69 4.82
N GLY A 26 7.54 -7.28 5.78
CA GLY A 26 7.52 -6.85 7.19
C GLY A 26 6.58 -7.71 8.05
N THR A 27 6.35 -7.29 9.29
CA THR A 27 5.53 -8.05 10.24
C THR A 27 4.08 -7.60 10.20
N TRP A 28 3.21 -8.42 9.63
CA TRP A 28 1.79 -8.14 9.47
C TRP A 28 0.95 -9.16 10.24
N GLN A 29 -0.18 -8.72 10.78
CA GLN A 29 -1.26 -9.59 11.20
C GLN A 29 -2.35 -9.54 10.14
N VAL A 30 -2.56 -10.64 9.42
CA VAL A 30 -3.58 -10.72 8.37
C VAL A 30 -4.82 -11.39 8.92
N GLY A 31 -5.89 -10.61 9.10
CA GLY A 31 -7.20 -11.09 9.52
C GLY A 31 -8.15 -11.33 8.34
N ALA A 32 -9.42 -11.58 8.66
CA ALA A 32 -10.46 -11.83 7.65
C ALA A 32 -10.78 -10.61 6.78
N GLU A 33 -10.69 -9.40 7.34
CA GLU A 33 -11.16 -8.17 6.69
C GLU A 33 -10.05 -7.15 6.42
N ARG A 34 -8.88 -7.31 7.05
CA ARG A 34 -7.77 -6.35 6.98
C ARG A 34 -6.43 -6.99 7.29
N ALA A 35 -5.38 -6.34 6.81
CA ALA A 35 -4.01 -6.59 7.24
C ALA A 35 -3.52 -5.41 8.10
N SER A 36 -3.13 -5.72 9.34
CA SER A 36 -2.65 -4.75 10.32
C SER A 36 -1.13 -4.80 10.43
N LEU A 37 -0.47 -3.66 10.37
CA LEU A 37 0.98 -3.57 10.47
C LEU A 37 1.43 -3.62 11.94
N ALA A 38 2.02 -4.75 12.34
CA ALA A 38 2.41 -5.01 13.72
C ALA A 38 3.79 -4.43 14.10
N ALA A 39 4.63 -4.08 13.13
CA ALA A 39 5.94 -3.46 13.34
C ALA A 39 6.23 -2.37 12.29
N PRO A 40 7.10 -1.39 12.55
CA PRO A 40 7.43 -0.34 11.56
C PRO A 40 8.01 -0.90 10.26
N SER A 41 8.05 -0.06 9.22
CA SER A 41 8.66 -0.39 7.90
C SER A 41 7.97 -1.55 7.16
N GLY A 42 6.66 -1.68 7.36
CA GLY A 42 5.83 -2.59 6.55
C GLY A 42 5.64 -2.08 5.14
N ARG A 43 5.62 -2.99 4.16
CA ARG A 43 5.42 -2.66 2.75
C ARG A 43 4.38 -3.55 2.09
N ILE A 44 3.58 -2.97 1.20
CA ILE A 44 2.68 -3.70 0.30
C ILE A 44 3.11 -3.43 -1.14
N VAL A 45 3.16 -4.47 -1.95
CA VAL A 45 3.48 -4.40 -3.39
C VAL A 45 2.28 -4.91 -4.17
N TYR A 46 1.96 -4.26 -5.30
CA TYR A 46 0.93 -4.71 -6.22
C TYR A 46 1.35 -4.37 -7.65
N ARG A 47 1.28 -5.32 -8.60
CA ARG A 47 1.44 -5.01 -10.03
C ARG A 47 0.08 -4.93 -10.71
N PHE A 48 -0.27 -3.79 -11.29
CA PHE A 48 -1.62 -3.50 -11.77
C PHE A 48 -1.63 -2.93 -13.20
N HIS A 49 -2.81 -2.96 -13.84
CA HIS A 49 -3.09 -2.34 -15.14
C HIS A 49 -4.35 -1.47 -15.03
N ALA A 50 -4.19 -0.22 -14.61
CA ALA A 50 -5.29 0.76 -14.49
C ALA A 50 -4.73 2.19 -14.52
N ARG A 51 -5.58 3.20 -14.73
CA ARG A 51 -5.15 4.60 -14.66
C ARG A 51 -4.97 5.01 -13.21
N ASP A 52 -5.96 4.70 -12.37
CA ASP A 52 -5.98 5.07 -10.96
C ASP A 52 -5.76 3.84 -10.09
N LEU A 53 -5.03 4.02 -8.98
CA LEU A 53 -4.93 3.06 -7.90
C LEU A 53 -5.27 3.76 -6.59
N HIS A 54 -6.22 3.17 -5.88
CA HIS A 54 -6.61 3.60 -4.53
C HIS A 54 -6.44 2.44 -3.54
N LEU A 55 -6.31 2.80 -2.26
CA LEU A 55 -6.26 1.84 -1.16
C LEU A 55 -7.12 2.35 -0.03
N VAL A 56 -8.01 1.49 0.48
CA VAL A 56 -8.72 1.76 1.73
C VAL A 56 -7.74 1.50 2.88
N LEU A 57 -7.44 2.54 3.64
CA LEU A 57 -6.53 2.55 4.78
C LEU A 57 -7.22 3.17 5.99
N GLY A 58 -6.79 2.80 7.19
CA GLY A 58 -7.15 3.47 8.44
C GLY A 58 -5.99 3.43 9.45
N PRO A 59 -5.91 4.40 10.37
CA PRO A 59 -5.05 4.26 11.53
C PRO A 59 -5.56 3.08 12.37
N GLY A 60 -4.66 2.29 12.94
CA GLY A 60 -4.99 1.21 13.85
C GLY A 60 -5.56 1.71 15.18
N GLU A 61 -5.73 0.83 16.15
CA GLU A 61 -6.48 1.08 17.39
C GLU A 61 -6.05 2.32 18.19
N ASN A 62 -4.79 2.76 18.07
CA ASN A 62 -4.29 3.95 18.76
C ASN A 62 -4.70 5.29 18.10
N GLY A 63 -5.32 5.23 16.92
CA GLY A 63 -5.79 6.40 16.16
C GLY A 63 -4.70 7.35 15.68
N LYS A 64 -3.42 6.99 15.81
CA LYS A 64 -2.31 7.87 15.45
C LYS A 64 -2.15 7.97 13.95
N PRO A 65 -1.83 9.16 13.41
CA PRO A 65 -1.50 9.28 12.00
C PRO A 65 -0.30 8.40 11.62
N VAL A 66 -0.39 7.73 10.48
CA VAL A 66 0.67 6.85 9.95
C VAL A 66 1.22 7.45 8.68
N ARG A 67 2.49 7.85 8.68
CA ARG A 67 3.15 8.34 7.47
C ARG A 67 3.50 7.18 6.56
N PHE A 68 3.38 7.39 5.25
CA PHE A 68 3.79 6.43 4.25
C PHE A 68 4.52 7.09 3.09
N ARG A 69 5.22 6.27 2.31
CA ARG A 69 5.78 6.63 1.02
C ARG A 69 5.37 5.62 -0.03
N VAL A 70 4.92 6.08 -1.19
CA VAL A 70 4.64 5.24 -2.36
C VAL A 70 5.70 5.38 -3.43
N THR A 71 5.85 4.33 -4.23
CA THR A 71 6.66 4.33 -5.44
C THR A 71 5.91 3.66 -6.58
N LEU A 72 6.19 4.11 -7.80
CA LEU A 72 5.76 3.48 -9.04
C LEU A 72 7.01 3.01 -9.80
N ASP A 73 7.08 1.73 -10.10
CA ASP A 73 8.23 1.05 -10.72
C ASP A 73 9.55 1.35 -9.98
N GLY A 74 9.49 1.41 -8.64
CA GLY A 74 10.64 1.69 -7.78
C GLY A 74 11.05 3.16 -7.68
N THR A 75 10.34 4.08 -8.35
CA THR A 75 10.63 5.52 -8.35
C THR A 75 9.49 6.34 -7.74
N ALA A 76 9.76 7.60 -7.39
CA ALA A 76 8.71 8.50 -6.93
C ALA A 76 7.65 8.73 -8.04
N PRO A 77 6.35 8.87 -7.70
CA PRO A 77 5.30 8.93 -8.70
C PRO A 77 5.36 10.17 -9.59
N GLY A 78 5.98 11.27 -9.16
CA GLY A 78 6.05 12.50 -9.94
C GLY A 78 4.65 12.98 -10.31
N ALA A 79 4.43 13.32 -11.59
CA ALA A 79 3.11 13.74 -12.09
C ALA A 79 2.02 12.66 -12.00
N ALA A 80 2.37 11.40 -11.71
CA ALA A 80 1.40 10.32 -11.51
C ALA A 80 0.87 10.21 -10.07
N HIS A 81 1.19 11.17 -9.19
CA HIS A 81 0.70 11.15 -7.81
C HIS A 81 -0.83 11.31 -7.75
N GLY A 82 -1.49 10.57 -6.85
CA GLY A 82 -2.90 10.78 -6.55
C GLY A 82 -3.15 11.98 -5.64
N ALA A 83 -4.41 12.24 -5.29
CA ALA A 83 -4.79 13.40 -4.49
C ALA A 83 -4.28 13.36 -3.03
N ASP A 84 -4.08 12.16 -2.47
CA ASP A 84 -3.63 11.97 -1.08
C ASP A 84 -2.10 11.80 -0.95
N VAL A 85 -1.35 12.06 -2.02
CA VAL A 85 0.09 11.80 -2.10
C VAL A 85 0.80 12.97 -2.79
N ASP A 86 1.96 13.39 -2.27
CA ASP A 86 2.80 14.39 -2.94
C ASP A 86 3.58 13.79 -4.13
N ALA A 87 4.17 14.65 -4.98
CA ALA A 87 4.94 14.19 -6.15
C ALA A 87 6.17 13.31 -5.78
N ARG A 88 6.66 13.39 -4.54
CA ARG A 88 7.78 12.56 -4.04
C ARG A 88 7.30 11.22 -3.45
N GLY A 89 5.99 11.01 -3.41
CA GLY A 89 5.33 9.79 -2.96
C GLY A 89 4.89 9.81 -1.50
N TYR A 90 5.01 10.91 -0.78
CA TYR A 90 4.67 10.94 0.65
C TYR A 90 3.20 11.26 0.88
N GLY A 91 2.62 10.60 1.89
CA GLY A 91 1.29 10.88 2.40
C GLY A 91 1.14 10.43 3.85
N THR A 92 -0.04 10.69 4.42
CA THR A 92 -0.35 10.35 5.81
C THR A 92 -1.75 9.76 5.92
N VAL A 93 -1.85 8.59 6.55
CA VAL A 93 -3.13 8.01 6.96
C VAL A 93 -3.60 8.76 8.21
N THR A 94 -4.81 9.30 8.17
CA THR A 94 -5.40 10.15 9.21
C THR A 94 -6.80 9.69 9.62
N GLY A 95 -7.42 8.79 8.86
CA GLY A 95 -8.72 8.21 9.16
C GLY A 95 -9.02 7.04 8.24
N GLN A 96 -10.04 6.25 8.57
CA GLN A 96 -10.45 5.11 7.75
C GLN A 96 -11.22 5.59 6.51
N ARG A 97 -10.57 5.63 5.36
CA ARG A 97 -11.19 6.04 4.08
C ARG A 97 -10.46 5.46 2.87
N LEU A 98 -11.00 5.71 1.68
CA LEU A 98 -10.30 5.49 0.43
C LEU A 98 -9.24 6.58 0.22
N TYR A 99 -7.99 6.18 -0.03
CA TYR A 99 -6.87 7.06 -0.36
C TYR A 99 -6.55 6.95 -1.84
N GLN A 100 -6.49 8.08 -2.53
CA GLN A 100 -6.11 8.15 -3.94
C GLN A 100 -4.60 8.28 -4.07
N LEU A 101 -3.93 7.20 -4.46
CA LEU A 101 -2.48 7.07 -4.35
C LEU A 101 -1.75 7.32 -5.66
N VAL A 102 -2.30 6.83 -6.77
CA VAL A 102 -1.73 6.97 -8.11
C VAL A 102 -2.81 7.38 -9.09
N ARG A 103 -2.45 8.29 -10.01
CA ARG A 103 -3.22 8.66 -11.20
C ARG A 103 -2.26 8.80 -12.38
N GLN A 104 -2.13 7.73 -13.17
CA GLN A 104 -1.19 7.69 -14.28
C GLN A 104 -1.59 8.67 -15.40
N PRO A 105 -0.65 9.47 -15.95
CA PRO A 105 -0.90 10.27 -17.14
C PRO A 105 -0.79 9.43 -18.41
N GLY A 106 -1.53 9.84 -19.45
CA GLY A 106 -1.43 9.22 -20.77
C GLY A 106 -2.10 7.84 -20.86
N ALA A 107 -1.50 6.95 -21.66
CA ALA A 107 -2.03 5.61 -21.90
C ALA A 107 -1.85 4.70 -20.67
N ILE A 108 -2.83 3.83 -20.43
CA ILE A 108 -2.77 2.83 -19.35
C ILE A 108 -1.65 1.82 -19.69
N ALA A 109 -0.81 1.56 -18.70
CA ALA A 109 0.27 0.58 -18.78
C ALA A 109 0.39 -0.17 -17.46
N ASP A 110 0.99 -1.36 -17.54
CA ASP A 110 1.36 -2.13 -16.36
C ASP A 110 2.35 -1.36 -15.51
N ARG A 111 2.11 -1.32 -14.20
CA ARG A 111 3.01 -0.73 -13.22
C ARG A 111 3.13 -1.58 -11.98
N THR A 112 4.30 -1.55 -11.36
CA THR A 112 4.52 -2.07 -10.02
C THR A 112 4.40 -0.94 -9.02
N PHE A 113 3.31 -0.93 -8.27
CA PHE A 113 3.07 -0.06 -7.14
C PHE A 113 3.70 -0.64 -5.87
N ALA A 114 4.23 0.24 -5.02
CA ALA A 114 4.49 -0.11 -3.64
C ALA A 114 4.16 1.03 -2.69
N ILE A 115 3.73 0.68 -1.48
CA ILE A 115 3.55 1.58 -0.35
C ILE A 115 4.36 1.06 0.84
N GLU A 116 5.19 1.90 1.42
CA GLU A 116 5.95 1.66 2.64
C GLU A 116 5.41 2.55 3.77
N PHE A 117 5.08 1.96 4.90
CA PHE A 117 4.62 2.65 6.10
C PHE A 117 5.81 2.95 7.00
N LEU A 118 6.04 4.23 7.24
CA LEU A 118 7.19 4.74 8.00
C LEU A 118 6.95 4.65 9.51
N ASP A 119 5.68 4.61 9.91
CA ASP A 119 5.22 4.39 11.27
C ASP A 119 4.41 3.08 11.33
N PRO A 120 4.37 2.37 12.47
CA PRO A 120 3.57 1.15 12.62
C PRO A 120 2.08 1.46 12.80
N GLY A 121 1.24 0.42 12.79
CA GLY A 121 -0.16 0.53 13.21
C GLY A 121 -1.09 1.11 12.15
N VAL A 122 -0.86 0.79 10.87
CA VAL A 122 -1.86 0.99 9.82
C VAL A 122 -2.70 -0.28 9.66
N ASP A 123 -3.98 -0.08 9.35
CA ASP A 123 -4.88 -1.11 8.84
C ASP A 123 -5.10 -0.90 7.34
N ALA A 124 -4.84 -1.93 6.54
CA ALA A 124 -5.08 -1.95 5.09
C ALA A 124 -6.19 -2.94 4.74
N TYR A 125 -7.16 -2.51 3.93
CA TYR A 125 -8.39 -3.26 3.69
C TYR A 125 -8.49 -3.77 2.25
N ALA A 126 -8.50 -2.88 1.26
CA ALA A 126 -8.71 -3.26 -0.14
C ALA A 126 -8.10 -2.26 -1.12
N PHE A 127 -7.49 -2.79 -2.20
CA PHE A 127 -7.17 -2.00 -3.38
C PHE A 127 -8.40 -1.81 -4.26
N THR A 128 -8.54 -0.61 -4.85
CA THR A 128 -9.52 -0.34 -5.91
C THR A 128 -8.84 0.39 -7.07
N PHE A 129 -9.41 0.25 -8.27
CA PHE A 129 -8.80 0.71 -9.52
C PHE A 129 -9.81 1.47 -10.38
N GLY A 130 -9.33 2.36 -11.25
CA GLY A 130 -10.15 3.19 -12.15
C GLY A 130 -9.44 3.69 -13.40
#